data_AF-A0A4Q5WRT8-F1
#
_entry.id   AF-A0A4Q5WRT8-F1
#
_cell.length_a   1.000
_cell.length_b   1.000
_cell.length_c   1.000
_cell.angle_alpha   90.00
_cell.angle_beta   90.00
_cell.angle_gamma   90.00
#
_symmetry.space_group_name_H-M   'P 1'
#
loop_
_entity.id
_entity.type
_entity.pdbx_description
1 polymer ?
#
loop_
_entity_poly.entity_id
_entity_poly.type
_entity_poly.pdbx_seq_one_letter_code
_entity_poly.pdbx_strand_id
1 'polypeptide(L)'
;SFWDMAYYLQDDLLVKVDRASMKYSLETRVPLLDLEVLQFSLNLHESLKEKNGERKYLLKQVLYDLVPASYFDRPKWGFGIALDKALRNELRPLVEQYLTKAIIDKHGIVHAAPALALKDRFYNKGENSSYFRLWLLTVLHWWMEENVK
;
A
#
# COMPACT_ATOMS: atom_id res chain seq x y z
N SER A 1 4.83 -9.17 13.38
CA SER A 1 5.72 -8.56 14.40
C SER A 1 4.88 -7.69 15.35
N PHE A 2 5.42 -7.25 16.49
CA PHE A 2 4.71 -6.26 17.33
C PHE A 2 4.45 -4.95 16.60
N TRP A 3 5.39 -4.53 15.75
CA TRP A 3 5.21 -3.34 14.90
C TRP A 3 4.04 -3.49 13.93
N ASP A 4 3.85 -4.67 13.32
CA ASP A 4 2.71 -4.90 12.44
C ASP A 4 1.38 -4.77 13.20
N MET A 5 1.30 -5.30 14.42
CA MET A 5 0.09 -5.20 15.25
C MET A 5 -0.21 -3.75 15.66
N ALA A 6 0.82 -2.99 15.99
CA ALA A 6 0.69 -1.62 16.48
C ALA A 6 0.54 -0.57 15.37
N TYR A 7 0.85 -0.87 14.11
CA TYR A 7 0.83 0.15 13.05
C TYR A 7 0.31 -0.42 11.72
N TYR A 8 0.99 -1.43 11.17
CA TYR A 8 0.74 -1.88 9.79
C TYR A 8 -0.65 -2.49 9.58
N LEU A 9 -1.13 -3.27 10.54
CA LEU A 9 -2.44 -3.90 10.44
C LEU A 9 -3.54 -2.86 10.60
N GLN A 10 -3.53 -2.08 11.68
CA GLN A 10 -4.64 -1.16 11.98
C GLN A 10 -4.71 0.05 11.04
N ASP A 11 -3.57 0.66 10.69
CA ASP A 11 -3.55 1.94 9.95
C ASP A 11 -3.31 1.78 8.45
N ASP A 12 -3.02 0.56 7.97
CA ASP A 12 -2.81 0.30 6.53
C ASP A 12 -3.72 -0.84 6.02
N LEU A 13 -3.51 -2.08 6.45
CA LEU A 13 -4.16 -3.23 5.83
C LEU A 13 -5.64 -3.39 6.21
N LEU A 14 -5.95 -3.46 7.51
CA LEU A 14 -7.29 -3.79 8.02
C LEU A 14 -8.28 -2.67 7.73
N VAL A 15 -7.88 -1.40 7.93
CA VAL A 15 -8.75 -0.25 7.66
C VAL A 15 -9.18 -0.16 6.20
N LYS A 16 -8.30 -0.52 5.25
CA LYS A 16 -8.63 -0.49 3.82
C LYS A 16 -9.63 -1.58 3.45
N VAL A 17 -9.40 -2.80 3.94
CA VAL A 17 -10.28 -3.95 3.67
C VAL A 17 -11.66 -3.72 4.28
N ASP A 18 -11.72 -3.26 5.53
CA ASP A 18 -12.97 -2.95 6.23
C ASP A 18 -13.77 -1.88 5.51
N ARG A 19 -13.18 -0.70 5.24
CA ARG A 19 -13.87 0.40 4.54
C ARG A 19 -14.34 0.00 3.13
N ALA A 20 -13.53 -0.75 2.39
CA ALA A 20 -13.89 -1.16 1.04
C ALA A 20 -15.03 -2.19 1.03
N SER A 21 -15.02 -3.13 1.96
CA SER A 21 -16.04 -4.20 2.04
C SER A 21 -17.35 -3.71 2.63
N MET A 22 -17.30 -2.96 3.75
CA MET A 22 -18.48 -2.41 4.42
C MET A 22 -19.23 -1.38 3.57
N LYS A 23 -18.54 -0.68 2.64
CA LYS A 23 -19.19 0.15 1.61
C LYS A 23 -20.24 -0.63 0.81
N TYR A 24 -20.06 -1.95 0.66
CA TYR A 24 -20.98 -2.83 -0.05
C TYR A 24 -21.70 -3.81 0.89
N SER A 25 -21.77 -3.51 2.20
CA SER A 25 -22.38 -4.38 3.22
C SER A 25 -21.79 -5.80 3.25
N LEU A 26 -20.51 -5.94 2.91
CA LEU A 26 -19.78 -7.21 2.96
C LEU A 26 -18.91 -7.24 4.21
N GLU A 27 -19.06 -8.29 5.01
CA GLU A 27 -18.22 -8.52 6.19
C GLU A 27 -17.04 -9.42 5.84
N THR A 28 -15.81 -8.91 5.96
CA THR A 28 -14.60 -9.70 5.72
C THR A 28 -14.08 -10.33 7.01
N ARG A 29 -13.62 -11.58 6.93
CA ARG A 29 -12.91 -12.27 8.02
C ARG A 29 -11.42 -12.35 7.73
N VAL A 30 -10.60 -12.35 8.78
CA VAL A 30 -9.13 -12.39 8.68
C VAL A 30 -8.58 -13.57 9.50
N PRO A 31 -8.72 -14.83 9.01
CA PRO A 31 -8.45 -16.02 9.83
C PRO A 31 -7.03 -16.12 10.40
N LEU A 32 -6.04 -15.53 9.72
CA LEU A 32 -4.65 -15.51 10.21
C LEU A 32 -4.44 -14.60 11.43
N LEU A 33 -5.42 -13.77 11.78
CA LEU A 33 -5.43 -12.95 12.99
C LEU A 33 -6.34 -13.52 14.08
N ASP A 34 -6.78 -14.78 13.94
CA ASP A 34 -7.40 -15.50 15.04
C ASP A 34 -6.47 -15.52 16.27
N LEU A 35 -7.03 -15.43 17.47
CA LEU A 35 -6.27 -15.31 18.71
C LEU A 35 -5.34 -16.50 18.94
N GLU A 36 -5.77 -17.72 18.63
CA GLU A 36 -4.97 -18.93 18.83
C GLU A 36 -3.79 -18.95 17.85
N VAL A 37 -4.05 -18.59 16.58
CA VAL A 37 -3.02 -18.49 15.54
C VAL A 37 -2.01 -17.40 15.88
N LEU A 38 -2.49 -16.24 16.37
CA LEU A 38 -1.63 -15.13 16.78
C LEU A 38 -0.73 -15.54 17.94
N GLN A 39 -1.30 -16.09 19.02
CA GLN A 39 -0.55 -16.54 20.19
C GLN A 39 0.49 -17.60 19.85
N PHE A 40 0.14 -18.56 18.99
CA PHE A 40 1.09 -19.53 18.46
C PHE A 40 2.23 -18.84 17.68
N SER A 41 1.89 -17.92 16.78
CA SER A 41 2.88 -17.23 15.94
C SER A 41 3.87 -16.36 16.72
N LEU A 42 3.45 -15.80 17.87
CA LEU A 42 4.29 -14.98 18.73
C LEU A 42 5.35 -15.81 19.48
N ASN A 43 5.04 -17.06 19.79
CA ASN A 43 5.95 -18.00 20.44
C ASN A 43 6.77 -18.83 19.45
N LEU A 44 6.55 -18.64 18.15
CA LEU A 44 7.19 -19.44 17.11
C LEU A 44 8.66 -19.07 16.95
N HIS A 45 9.53 -20.08 17.01
CA HIS A 45 10.96 -19.91 16.76
C HIS A 45 11.20 -19.29 15.36
N GLU A 46 12.11 -18.32 15.27
CA GLU A 46 12.28 -17.50 14.05
C GLU A 46 12.63 -18.34 12.82
N SER A 47 13.38 -19.43 13.00
CA SER A 47 13.72 -20.37 11.91
C SER A 47 12.53 -21.10 11.28
N LEU A 48 11.34 -21.04 11.90
CA LEU A 48 10.09 -21.57 11.32
C LEU A 48 9.33 -20.50 10.53
N LYS A 49 9.65 -19.22 10.70
CA LYS A 49 9.12 -18.12 9.89
C LYS A 49 9.95 -17.94 8.62
N GLU A 50 11.27 -18.02 8.75
CA GLU A 50 12.23 -17.99 7.65
C GLU A 50 13.30 -19.07 7.81
N LYS A 51 13.51 -19.89 6.77
CA LYS A 51 14.51 -20.98 6.79
C LYS A 51 15.22 -21.04 5.45
N ASN A 52 16.55 -20.99 5.45
CA ASN A 52 17.37 -21.10 4.22
C ASN A 52 16.94 -20.11 3.10
N GLY A 53 16.57 -18.88 3.48
CA GLY A 53 16.08 -17.85 2.54
C GLY A 53 14.61 -18.01 2.12
N GLU A 54 13.93 -19.06 2.58
CA GLU A 54 12.50 -19.26 2.35
C GLU A 54 11.67 -18.59 3.44
N ARG A 55 10.92 -17.56 3.04
CA ARG A 55 9.94 -16.88 3.89
C ARG A 55 8.63 -17.67 3.99
N LYS A 56 7.94 -17.49 5.11
CA LYS A 56 6.68 -18.19 5.43
C LYS A 56 6.89 -19.71 5.47
N TYR A 57 8.05 -20.17 5.92
CA TYR A 57 8.47 -21.57 5.82
C TYR A 57 7.42 -22.53 6.42
N LEU A 58 7.06 -22.38 7.70
CA LEU A 58 6.07 -23.25 8.34
C LEU A 58 4.70 -23.22 7.64
N LEU A 59 4.24 -22.04 7.23
CA LEU A 59 2.95 -21.91 6.52
C LEU A 59 2.98 -22.65 5.18
N LYS A 60 4.11 -22.62 4.46
CA LYS A 60 4.26 -23.39 3.23
C LYS A 60 4.27 -24.89 3.47
N GLN A 61 4.95 -25.37 4.51
CA GLN A 61 4.94 -26.80 4.87
C GLN A 61 3.50 -27.31 5.08
N VAL A 62 2.68 -26.56 5.84
CA VAL A 62 1.26 -26.88 6.03
C VAL A 62 0.47 -26.85 4.71
N LEU A 63 0.75 -25.90 3.82
CA LEU A 63 0.06 -25.80 2.54
C LEU A 63 0.43 -26.93 1.57
N TYR A 64 1.68 -27.42 1.59
CA TYR A 64 2.11 -28.52 0.74
C TYR A 64 1.35 -29.83 1.01
N ASP A 65 0.84 -30.01 2.22
CA ASP A 65 0.00 -31.15 2.59
C ASP A 65 -1.45 -31.02 2.10
N LEU A 66 -1.89 -29.80 1.75
CA LEU A 66 -3.31 -29.49 1.45
C LEU A 66 -3.57 -29.17 -0.02
N VAL A 67 -2.58 -28.62 -0.73
CA VAL A 67 -2.73 -28.06 -2.08
C VAL A 67 -1.45 -28.22 -2.89
N PRO A 68 -1.52 -28.29 -4.24
CA PRO A 68 -0.34 -28.47 -5.08
C PRO A 68 0.75 -27.43 -4.82
N ALA A 69 1.99 -27.88 -4.61
CA ALA A 69 3.13 -27.02 -4.29
C ALA A 69 3.37 -25.91 -5.32
N SER A 70 3.07 -26.19 -6.60
CA SER A 70 3.21 -25.24 -7.71
C SER A 70 2.41 -23.94 -7.53
N TYR A 71 1.38 -23.90 -6.68
CA TYR A 71 0.62 -22.69 -6.39
C TYR A 71 1.36 -21.73 -5.44
N PHE A 72 2.27 -22.24 -4.61
CA PHE A 72 2.94 -21.48 -3.55
C PHE A 72 4.47 -21.50 -3.64
N ASP A 73 5.04 -22.26 -4.59
CA ASP A 73 6.44 -22.25 -5.00
C ASP A 73 6.77 -21.05 -5.89
N ARG A 74 6.46 -19.87 -5.36
CA ARG A 74 6.70 -18.58 -5.99
C ARG A 74 7.16 -17.57 -4.96
N PRO A 75 7.91 -16.53 -5.37
CA PRO A 75 8.26 -15.42 -4.49
C PRO A 75 7.01 -14.74 -3.91
N LYS A 76 7.13 -14.19 -2.69
CA LYS A 76 6.09 -13.34 -2.08
C LYS A 76 5.82 -12.16 -3.01
N TRP A 77 4.56 -12.00 -3.42
CA TRP A 77 4.08 -10.87 -4.20
C TRP A 77 3.14 -10.03 -3.34
N GLY A 78 3.31 -8.71 -3.35
CA GLY A 78 2.44 -7.78 -2.62
C GLY A 78 1.17 -7.42 -3.41
N PHE A 79 0.22 -6.76 -2.76
CA PHE A 79 -1.01 -6.27 -3.41
C PHE A 79 -0.87 -4.86 -3.99
N GLY A 80 0.37 -4.46 -4.35
CA GLY A 80 0.62 -3.13 -4.91
C GLY A 80 -0.05 -2.99 -6.27
N ILE A 81 -0.76 -1.88 -6.48
CA ILE A 81 -1.27 -1.50 -7.79
C ILE A 81 -0.13 -0.97 -8.68
N ALA A 82 -0.29 -1.05 -9.99
CA ALA A 82 0.63 -0.43 -10.95
C ALA A 82 0.43 1.10 -10.97
N LEU A 83 0.73 1.77 -9.85
CA LEU A 83 0.44 3.18 -9.62
C LEU A 83 1.19 4.07 -10.63
N ASP A 84 2.41 3.70 -11.02
CA ASP A 84 3.17 4.38 -12.06
C ASP A 84 2.41 4.40 -13.40
N LYS A 85 1.85 3.26 -13.81
CA LYS A 85 1.02 3.16 -15.03
C LYS A 85 -0.26 3.96 -14.88
N ALA A 86 -0.91 3.85 -13.72
CA ALA A 86 -2.14 4.57 -13.44
C ALA A 86 -1.94 6.09 -13.47
N LEU A 87 -0.85 6.61 -12.89
CA LEU A 87 -0.50 8.03 -12.93
C LEU A 87 -0.19 8.55 -14.32
N ARG A 88 0.28 7.69 -15.24
CA ARG A 88 0.50 8.04 -16.65
C ARG A 88 -0.80 8.08 -17.45
N ASN A 89 -1.80 7.34 -16.99
CA ASN A 89 -3.07 7.12 -17.70
C ASN A 89 -4.25 7.63 -16.86
N GLU A 90 -4.96 6.73 -16.16
CA GLU A 90 -6.27 6.98 -15.57
C GLU A 90 -6.25 8.03 -14.45
N LEU A 91 -5.15 8.16 -13.71
CA LEU A 91 -5.00 9.11 -12.60
C LEU A 91 -4.35 10.43 -13.03
N ARG A 92 -3.86 10.54 -14.28
CA ARG A 92 -3.25 11.79 -14.76
C ARG A 92 -4.17 13.01 -14.61
N PRO A 93 -5.47 12.94 -14.94
CA PRO A 93 -6.38 14.08 -14.77
C PRO A 93 -6.40 14.63 -13.35
N LEU A 94 -6.34 13.77 -12.33
CA LEU A 94 -6.28 14.21 -10.92
C LEU A 94 -4.98 14.97 -10.62
N VAL A 95 -3.85 14.51 -11.16
CA VAL A 95 -2.55 15.20 -10.98
C VAL A 95 -2.55 16.55 -11.68
N GLU A 96 -3.13 16.64 -12.88
CA GLU A 96 -3.27 17.91 -13.60
C GLU A 96 -4.20 18.88 -12.90
N GLN A 97 -5.27 18.37 -12.27
CA GLN A 97 -6.23 19.18 -11.54
C GLN A 97 -5.68 19.68 -10.21
N TYR A 98 -5.11 18.81 -9.37
CA TYR A 98 -4.80 19.13 -7.97
C TYR A 98 -3.35 19.50 -7.70
N LEU A 99 -2.41 19.13 -8.58
CA LEU A 99 -1.00 19.49 -8.41
C LEU A 99 -0.63 20.64 -9.35
N THR A 100 -1.17 21.82 -9.04
CA THR A 100 -0.95 23.08 -9.78
C THR A 100 -0.33 24.13 -8.87
N LYS A 101 0.37 25.11 -9.46
CA LYS A 101 0.94 26.24 -8.70
C LYS A 101 -0.14 26.96 -7.88
N ALA A 102 -1.31 27.20 -8.46
CA ALA A 102 -2.40 27.92 -7.82
C ALA A 102 -2.90 27.19 -6.55
N ILE A 103 -3.13 25.88 -6.63
CA ILE A 103 -3.60 25.09 -5.47
C ILE A 103 -2.50 24.95 -4.42
N ILE A 104 -1.26 24.72 -4.85
CA ILE A 104 -0.12 24.63 -3.92
C ILE A 104 0.06 25.94 -3.15
N ASP A 105 0.07 27.08 -3.86
CA ASP A 105 0.27 28.40 -3.24
C ASP A 105 -0.93 28.81 -2.38
N LYS A 106 -2.16 28.41 -2.75
CA LYS A 106 -3.37 28.65 -1.95
C LYS A 106 -3.26 28.05 -0.54
N HIS A 107 -2.81 26.80 -0.44
CA HIS A 107 -2.73 26.10 0.85
C HIS A 107 -1.41 26.35 1.58
N GLY A 108 -0.31 26.65 0.86
CA GLY A 108 0.95 27.09 1.47
C GLY A 108 1.72 26.03 2.26
N ILE A 109 1.30 24.75 2.24
CA ILE A 109 1.93 23.64 2.99
C ILE A 109 3.12 23.02 2.22
N VAL A 110 3.12 23.14 0.89
CA VAL A 110 4.15 22.57 0.01
C VAL A 110 4.77 23.67 -0.84
N HIS A 111 6.07 23.58 -1.12
CA HIS A 111 6.71 24.51 -2.06
C HIS A 111 6.38 24.14 -3.52
N ALA A 112 5.83 25.08 -4.28
CA ALA A 112 5.39 24.85 -5.66
C ALA A 112 6.53 24.42 -6.60
N ALA A 113 7.68 25.07 -6.53
CA ALA A 113 8.81 24.80 -7.43
C ALA A 113 9.28 23.32 -7.40
N PRO A 114 9.62 22.72 -6.24
CA PRO A 114 10.03 21.32 -6.21
C PRO A 114 8.91 20.33 -6.54
N ALA A 115 7.65 20.64 -6.20
CA ALA A 115 6.50 19.81 -6.52
C ALA A 115 6.22 19.75 -8.04
N LEU A 116 6.28 20.90 -8.72
CA LEU A 116 6.11 20.97 -10.17
C LEU A 116 7.31 20.39 -10.91
N ALA A 117 8.53 20.55 -10.39
CA ALA A 117 9.71 19.89 -10.95
C ALA A 117 9.61 18.36 -10.83
N LEU A 118 9.02 17.85 -9.74
CA LEU A 118 8.74 16.43 -9.58
C LEU A 118 7.72 15.93 -10.62
N LYS A 119 6.63 16.69 -10.84
CA LYS A 119 5.63 16.40 -11.86
C LYS A 119 6.26 16.36 -13.27
N ASP A 120 7.09 17.35 -13.60
CA ASP A 120 7.80 17.43 -14.87
C ASP A 120 8.75 16.24 -15.09
N ARG A 121 9.56 15.87 -14.08
CA ARG A 121 10.46 14.71 -14.18
C ARG A 121 9.70 13.41 -14.46
N PHE A 122 8.56 13.20 -13.81
CA PHE A 122 7.76 11.99 -14.00
C PHE A 122 7.13 11.90 -15.40
N TYR A 123 6.48 12.98 -15.86
CA TYR A 123 5.75 12.96 -17.13
C TYR A 123 6.62 13.20 -18.36
N ASN A 124 7.57 14.14 -18.29
CA ASN A 124 8.31 14.61 -19.47
C ASN A 124 9.71 14.00 -19.56
N LYS A 125 10.33 13.62 -18.44
CA LYS A 125 11.68 13.02 -18.43
C LYS A 125 11.69 11.51 -18.21
N GLY A 126 10.51 10.89 -18.07
CA GLY A 126 10.35 9.44 -17.93
C GLY A 126 10.88 8.86 -16.61
N GLU A 127 11.18 9.70 -15.61
CA GLU A 127 11.71 9.24 -14.34
C GLU A 127 10.63 8.55 -13.49
N ASN A 128 10.86 7.29 -13.10
CA ASN A 128 9.90 6.51 -12.32
C ASN A 128 10.21 6.45 -10.81
N SER A 129 11.32 7.01 -10.32
CA SER A 129 11.72 6.86 -8.91
C SER A 129 10.77 7.52 -7.91
N SER A 130 9.92 8.45 -8.37
CA SER A 130 9.20 9.37 -7.50
C SER A 130 7.68 9.40 -7.70
N TYR A 131 7.10 8.41 -8.40
CA TYR A 131 5.66 8.35 -8.67
C TYR A 131 4.82 8.34 -7.39
N PHE A 132 5.31 7.71 -6.32
CA PHE A 132 4.58 7.65 -5.05
C PHE A 132 4.50 9.03 -4.38
N ARG A 133 5.57 9.83 -4.45
CA ARG A 133 5.58 11.22 -3.96
C ARG A 133 4.65 12.10 -4.77
N LEU A 134 4.62 11.93 -6.09
CA LEU A 134 3.70 12.64 -6.96
C LEU A 134 2.24 12.37 -6.57
N TRP A 135 1.90 11.10 -6.35
CA TRP A 135 0.56 10.72 -5.90
C TRP A 135 0.21 11.27 -4.52
N LEU A 136 1.11 11.16 -3.55
CA LEU A 136 0.91 11.71 -2.21
C LEU A 136 0.62 13.21 -2.24
N LEU A 137 1.41 13.98 -2.99
CA LEU A 137 1.18 15.41 -3.14
C LEU A 137 -0.17 15.69 -3.83
N THR A 138 -0.54 14.90 -4.83
CA THR A 138 -1.82 15.06 -5.52
C THR A 138 -2.99 14.81 -4.58
N VAL A 139 -2.99 13.68 -3.85
CA VAL A 139 -4.05 13.34 -2.89
C VAL A 139 -4.11 14.34 -1.74
N LEU A 140 -2.97 14.82 -1.26
CA LEU A 140 -2.92 15.83 -0.22
C LEU A 140 -3.65 17.12 -0.66
N HIS A 141 -3.30 17.67 -1.82
CA HIS A 141 -3.94 18.89 -2.32
C HIS A 141 -5.40 18.67 -2.70
N TRP A 142 -5.74 17.49 -3.23
CA TRP A 142 -7.14 17.11 -3.45
C TRP A 142 -7.93 17.13 -2.12
N TRP A 143 -7.40 16.47 -1.09
CA TRP A 143 -8.04 16.47 0.22
C TRP A 143 -8.18 17.89 0.79
N MET A 144 -7.16 18.74 0.65
CA MET A 144 -7.25 20.12 1.12
C MET A 144 -8.30 20.94 0.37
N GLU A 145 -8.44 20.80 -0.94
CA GLU A 145 -9.49 21.48 -1.70
C GLU A 145 -10.90 21.09 -1.23
N GLU A 146 -11.09 19.83 -0.85
CA GLU A 146 -12.40 19.31 -0.42
C GLU A 146 -12.71 19.58 1.06
N ASN A 147 -11.69 19.76 1.91
CA ASN A 147 -11.86 19.73 3.37
C ASN A 147 -11.33 20.97 4.11
N VAL A 148 -10.45 21.77 3.48
CA VAL A 148 -9.87 22.97 4.09
C VAL A 148 -10.51 24.20 3.45
N LYS A 149 -11.29 24.93 4.26
CA LYS A 149 -11.94 26.18 3.86
C LYS A 149 -10.98 27.36 3.92
#